data_AF-A0A931YNB3-F1
#
_entry.id   AF-A0A931YNB3-F1
#
_cell.length_a   1.000
_cell.length_b   1.000
_cell.length_c   1.000
_cell.angle_alpha   90.00
_cell.angle_beta   90.00
_cell.angle_gamma   90.00
#
_symmetry.space_group_name_H-M   'P 1'
#
loop_
_entity.id
_entity.type
_entity.pdbx_description
1 polymer ?
#
loop_
_entity_poly.entity_id
_entity_poly.type
_entity_poly.pdbx_seq_one_letter_code
_entity_poly.pdbx_strand_id
1 'polypeptide(L)' 'MIEDRGDQHLMHIRCKKCAHSILALVLTSGMGVSSMGLLTDLAFEDVLKFRDAAPLTLDDVIGFHEHLEAQERAPKERT' A
#
# COMPACT_ATOMS: atom_id res chain seq x y z
N MET A 1 -1.03 -15.05 1.66
CA MET A 1 -2.12 -14.56 2.51
C MET A 1 -1.50 -13.65 3.56
N ILE A 2 -2.05 -12.45 3.75
CA ILE A 2 -1.49 -11.42 4.65
C ILE A 2 -2.28 -11.38 5.96
N GLU A 3 -3.60 -11.52 5.88
CA GLU A 3 -4.47 -11.45 7.05
C GLU A 3 -5.74 -12.29 6.82
N ASP A 4 -6.24 -12.86 7.91
CA ASP A 4 -7.47 -13.65 7.95
C ASP A 4 -8.28 -13.23 9.20
N ARG A 5 -9.45 -12.63 8.97
CA ARG A 5 -10.41 -12.22 10.02
C ARG A 5 -11.76 -12.89 9.82
N GLY A 6 -11.75 -14.21 9.63
CA GLY A 6 -12.96 -15.01 9.48
C GLY A 6 -13.55 -14.84 8.09
N ASP A 7 -14.45 -13.87 7.95
CA ASP A 7 -15.13 -13.57 6.69
C ASP A 7 -14.38 -12.56 5.80
N GLN A 8 -13.17 -12.16 6.21
CA GLN A 8 -12.34 -11.20 5.49
C GLN A 8 -10.93 -11.74 5.32
N HIS A 9 -10.48 -11.80 4.07
CA HIS A 9 -9.13 -12.27 3.74
C HIS A 9 -8.39 -11.22 2.92
N LEU A 10 -7.22 -10.81 3.41
CA LEU A 10 -6.31 -9.93 2.69
C LEU A 10 -5.17 -10.75 2.08
N MET A 11 -4.93 -10.60 0.78
CA MET A 11 -3.93 -11.36 0.05
C MET A 11 -3.06 -10.43 -0.80
N HIS A 12 -1.75 -10.57 -0.68
CA HIS A 12 -0.81 -10.05 -1.67
C HIS A 12 -0.52 -11.14 -2.70
N ILE A 13 -0.70 -10.83 -3.98
CA ILE A 13 -0.56 -11.75 -5.10
C ILE A 13 0.42 -11.13 -6.10
N ARG A 14 1.53 -11.82 -6.37
CA ARG A 14 2.48 -11.42 -7.41
C ARG A 14 2.36 -12.34 -8.62
N CYS A 15 2.07 -11.77 -9.79
CA CYS A 15 2.01 -12.53 -11.02
C CYS A 15 3.42 -12.93 -11.48
N LYS A 16 3.70 -14.23 -11.65
CA LYS A 16 5.00 -14.72 -12.11
C LYS A 16 5.31 -14.38 -13.58
N LYS A 17 4.31 -13.98 -14.38
CA LYS A 17 4.46 -13.69 -15.81
C LYS A 17 4.75 -12.22 -16.11
N CYS A 18 3.99 -11.31 -15.51
CA CYS A 18 4.10 -9.87 -15.74
C CYS A 18 4.68 -9.09 -14.55
N ALA A 19 5.02 -9.77 -13.45
CA ALA A 19 5.60 -9.19 -12.24
C ALA A 19 4.74 -8.13 -11.51
N HIS A 20 3.50 -7.87 -11.96
CA HIS A 20 2.57 -7.01 -11.24
C HIS A 20 2.15 -7.61 -9.90
N SER A 21 1.96 -6.74 -8.90
CA SER A 21 1.43 -7.09 -7.59
C SER A 21 -0.04 -6.63 -7.47
N ILE A 22 -0.86 -7.50 -6.88
CA ILE A 22 -2.26 -7.21 -6.57
C ILE A 22 -2.44 -7.39 -5.07
N LEU A 23 -3.01 -6.37 -4.41
CA LEU A 23 -3.55 -6.52 -3.06
C LEU A 23 -5.05 -6.79 -3.18
N ALA A 24 -5.46 -8.00 -2.81
CA ALA A 24 -6.83 -8.47 -2.93
C ALA A 24 -7.48 -8.59 -1.54
N LEU A 25 -8.64 -7.97 -1.36
CA LEU A 25 -9.53 -8.16 -0.22
C LEU A 25 -10.72 -9.01 -0.67
N VAL A 26 -10.89 -10.17 -0.04
CA VAL A 26 -12.02 -11.07 -0.28
C VAL A 26 -12.93 -11.02 0.96
N LEU A 27 -14.21 -10.75 0.74
CA LEU A 27 -15.24 -10.69 1.76
C LEU A 27 -16.25 -11.81 1.50
N THR A 28 -16.39 -12.74 2.44
CA THR A 28 -17.43 -13.76 2.41
C THR A 28 -18.59 -13.33 3.28
N SER A 29 -19.82 -13.55 2.81
CA SER A 29 -21.03 -13.27 3.58
C SER A 29 -22.09 -14.31 3.28
N GLY A 30 -23.15 -14.37 4.08
CA GLY A 30 -24.29 -15.26 3.82
C GLY A 30 -24.98 -15.02 2.48
N MET A 31 -24.78 -13.86 1.85
CA MET A 31 -25.35 -13.53 0.53
C MET A 31 -24.40 -13.84 -0.65
N GLY A 32 -23.16 -14.24 -0.37
CA GLY A 32 -22.16 -14.56 -1.40
C GLY A 32 -20.78 -13.96 -1.11
N VAL A 33 -19.91 -14.02 -2.12
CA VAL A 33 -18.51 -13.56 -2.06
C VAL A 33 -18.36 -12.27 -2.84
N SER A 34 -17.76 -11.25 -2.21
CA SER A 34 -17.31 -10.02 -2.86
C SER A 34 -15.78 -9.96 -2.84
N SER A 35 -15.18 -9.33 -3.85
CA SER A 35 -13.73 -9.16 -3.92
C SER A 35 -13.35 -7.81 -4.48
N MET A 36 -12.37 -7.15 -3.86
CA MET A 36 -11.75 -5.92 -4.33
C MET A 36 -10.26 -6.16 -4.56
N GLY A 37 -9.75 -5.75 -5.72
CA GLY A 37 -8.34 -5.86 -6.07
C GLY A 37 -7.74 -4.50 -6.37
N LEU A 38 -6.60 -4.20 -5.75
CA LEU A 38 -5.79 -3.03 -6.04
C LEU A 38 -4.52 -3.47 -6.77
N LEU A 39 -4.33 -2.98 -8.00
CA LEU A 39 -3.07 -3.12 -8.71
C LEU A 39 -2.07 -2.14 -8.10
N THR A 40 -0.92 -2.66 -7.68
CA THR A 40 0.08 -1.91 -6.92
C THR A 40 1.48 -2.41 -7.24
N ASP A 41 2.48 -1.59 -6.94
CA ASP A 41 3.89 -1.93 -7.01
C ASP A 41 4.44 -2.48 -5.69
N LEU A 42 3.65 -2.47 -4.61
CA LEU A 42 4.07 -2.95 -3.29
C LEU A 42 4.63 -4.38 -3.35
N ALA A 43 5.78 -4.58 -2.72
CA ALA A 43 6.30 -5.90 -2.40
C ALA A 43 5.55 -6.50 -1.20
N PHE A 44 5.76 -7.79 -0.95
CA PHE A 44 5.11 -8.48 0.16
C PHE A 44 5.52 -7.86 1.51
N GLU A 45 6.79 -7.49 1.63
CA GLU A 45 7.40 -6.86 2.80
C GLU A 45 6.84 -5.46 3.05
N ASP A 46 6.55 -4.70 1.99
CA ASP A 46 5.93 -3.37 2.11
C ASP A 46 4.52 -3.49 2.68
N VAL A 47 3.73 -4.46 2.20
CA VAL A 47 2.39 -4.70 2.73
C VAL A 47 2.45 -5.06 4.22
N LEU A 48 3.39 -5.91 4.64
CA LEU A 48 3.56 -6.24 6.05
C LEU A 48 3.95 -5.02 6.91
N LYS A 49 4.81 -4.14 6.36
CA LYS A 49 5.24 -2.92 7.04
C LYS A 49 4.09 -1.92 7.23
N PHE A 50 3.25 -1.75 6.23
CA PHE A 50 2.25 -0.68 6.20
C PHE A 50 0.83 -1.11 6.57
N ARG A 51 0.51 -2.41 6.65
CA ARG A 51 -0.84 -2.90 6.98
C ARG A 51 -1.38 -2.32 8.29
N ASP A 52 -0.51 -2.20 9.28
CA ASP A 52 -0.87 -1.75 10.63
C ASP A 52 -0.48 -0.27 10.86
N ALA A 53 -0.04 0.43 9.82
CA ALA A 53 0.30 1.85 9.88
C ALA A 53 -0.96 2.72 9.95
N ALA A 54 -0.83 3.91 10.55
CA ALA A 54 -1.90 4.89 10.53
C ALA A 54 -2.20 5.34 9.09
N PRO A 55 -3.48 5.57 8.73
CA PRO A 55 -3.82 6.20 7.46
C PRO A 55 -3.13 7.55 7.31
N LEU A 56 -2.66 7.85 6.11
CA LEU A 56 -2.11 9.16 5.78
C LEU A 56 -3.22 10.22 5.84
N THR A 57 -2.91 11.34 6.48
CA THR A 57 -3.75 12.52 6.50
C THR A 57 -3.39 13.48 5.37
N LEU A 58 -4.24 14.47 5.12
CA LEU A 58 -3.93 15.52 4.15
C LEU A 58 -2.71 16.34 4.58
N ASP A 59 -2.56 16.62 5.87
CA ASP A 59 -1.45 17.40 6.41
C ASP A 59 -0.10 16.66 6.25
N ASP A 60 -0.09 15.33 6.35
CA ASP A 60 1.10 14.52 6.08
C ASP A 60 1.59 14.71 4.64
N VAL A 61 0.64 14.76 3.68
CA VAL A 61 0.95 14.93 2.25
C VAL A 61 1.46 16.35 1.97
N ILE A 62 0.81 17.37 2.53
CA ILE A 62 1.24 18.78 2.37
C ILE A 62 2.63 18.97 2.99
N GLY A 63 2.83 18.53 4.22
CA GLY A 63 4.10 18.67 4.92
C GLY A 63 5.24 17.95 4.22
N PHE A 64 4.98 16.76 3.65
CA PHE A 64 5.99 16.04 2.86
C PHE A 64 6.36 16.79 1.58
N HIS A 65 5.37 17.34 0.86
CA HIS A 65 5.64 18.14 -0.34
C HIS A 65 6.48 19.40 -0.02
N GLU A 66 6.11 20.15 1.02
CA GLU A 66 6.85 21.34 1.46
C GLU A 66 8.29 20.97 1.86
N HIS A 67 8.48 19.83 2.53
CA HIS A 67 9.80 19.33 2.88
C HIS A 67 10.67 19.03 1.65
N LEU A 68 10.11 18.35 0.63
CA LEU A 68 10.84 18.06 -0.60
C LEU A 68 11.23 19.33 -1.36
N GLU A 69 10.32 20.29 -1.50
CA GLU A 69 10.59 21.60 -2.11
C GLU A 69 11.73 22.35 -1.40
N ALA A 70 11.76 22.30 -0.06
CA ALA A 70 12.82 22.92 0.72
C ALA A 70 14.19 22.26 0.46
N GLN A 71 14.24 20.93 0.33
CA GLN A 71 15.48 20.20 0.02
C GLN A 71 16.01 20.51 -1.38
N GLU A 72 15.12 20.67 -2.38
CA GLU A 72 15.53 21.02 -3.74
C GLU A 72 16.09 22.45 -3.84
N ARG A 73 15.56 23.37 -3.02
CA ARG A 73 16.00 24.77 -2.94
C ARG A 73 17.24 24.96 -2.07
N ALA A 74 17.58 23.98 -1.22
CA ALA A 74 18.79 24.02 -0.42
C ALA A 74 20.03 24.00 -1.33
N PRO A 75 21.08 24.80 -1.05
CA PRO A 75 22.31 24.76 -1.81
C PRO A 75 22.88 23.33 -1.77
N LYS A 76 22.97 22.68 -2.93
CA LYS A 76 23.68 21.41 -3.03
C LYS A 76 25.15 21.69 -2.72
N GLU A 77 25.62 21.29 -1.54
CA GLU A 77 27.06 21.30 -1.22
C GLU A 77 27.77 20.46 -2.27
N ARG A 78 28.45 21.14 -3.20
CA ARG A 78 29.31 20.52 -4.20
C ARG A 78 30.51 19.92 -3.47
N THR A 79 30.50 18.61 -3.28
CA THR A 79 31.72 17.84 -3.02
C THR A 79 32.27 17.30 -4.34
#